data_AF-A0A2D9SZ73-F1
#
_entry.id   AF-A0A2D9SZ73-F1
#
_cell.length_a   1.000
_cell.length_b   1.000
_cell.length_c   1.000
_cell.angle_alpha   90.00
_cell.angle_beta   90.00
_cell.angle_gamma   90.00
#
_symmetry.space_group_name_H-M   'P 1'
#
loop_
_entity.id
_entity.type
_entity.pdbx_description
1 polymer ?
#
loop_
_entity_poly.entity_id
_entity_poly.type
_entity_poly.pdbx_seq_one_letter_code
_entity_poly.pdbx_strand_id
1 'polypeptide(L)'
;MGVVYIAIASFEKTLRNLVQSTMVEEYGDKWWKSKVSQRIRDKVDKRMAEEAKHRWHKTRGDSPLDYTDMTELASIFLNHSDAFDHVITADFEWLKQILHVIEKSRNVIMHSGELDLEDVERIGINIRDWGRQVGL
;
A
#
# COMPACT_ATOMS: atom_id res chain seq x y z
N MET A 1 1.44 -20.22 7.67
CA MET A 1 1.81 -19.09 6.79
C MET A 1 0.64 -18.42 6.06
N GLY A 2 -0.37 -19.16 5.56
CA GLY A 2 -1.49 -18.54 4.83
C GLY A 2 -2.22 -17.40 5.56
N VAL A 3 -2.38 -17.50 6.88
CA VAL A 3 -2.96 -16.42 7.71
C VAL A 3 -2.11 -15.13 7.65
N VAL A 4 -0.79 -15.25 7.68
CA VAL A 4 0.14 -14.11 7.62
C VAL A 4 0.10 -13.45 6.24
N TYR A 5 0.07 -14.26 5.18
CA TYR A 5 -0.12 -13.76 3.82
C TYR A 5 -1.42 -12.94 3.71
N ILE A 6 -2.53 -13.48 4.21
CA ILE A 6 -3.83 -12.82 4.17
C ILE A 6 -3.80 -11.52 4.98
N ALA A 7 -3.18 -11.52 6.17
CA ALA A 7 -3.05 -10.32 6.99
C ALA A 7 -2.28 -9.21 6.26
N ILE A 8 -1.14 -9.52 5.64
CA ILE A 8 -0.34 -8.56 4.88
C ILE A 8 -1.10 -8.05 3.65
N ALA A 9 -1.71 -8.96 2.88
CA ALA A 9 -2.49 -8.57 1.70
C ALA A 9 -3.70 -7.70 2.06
N SER A 10 -4.34 -7.99 3.20
CA SER A 10 -5.47 -7.19 3.70
C SER A 10 -5.00 -5.81 4.16
N PHE A 11 -3.87 -5.74 4.88
CA PHE A 11 -3.23 -4.47 5.24
C PHE A 11 -2.91 -3.62 4.01
N GLU A 12 -2.28 -4.21 2.98
CA GLU A 12 -1.94 -3.53 1.73
C GLU A 12 -3.21 -3.00 1.04
N LYS A 13 -4.29 -3.79 0.99
CA LYS A 13 -5.56 -3.33 0.39
C LYS A 13 -6.19 -2.20 1.20
N THR A 14 -6.15 -2.26 2.52
CA THR A 14 -6.66 -1.21 3.39
C THR A 14 -5.89 0.10 3.22
N LEU A 15 -4.56 0.04 3.13
CA LEU A 15 -3.74 1.22 2.84
C LEU A 15 -4.07 1.82 1.47
N ARG A 16 -4.28 0.98 0.43
CA ARG A 16 -4.72 1.47 -0.90
C ARG A 16 -6.04 2.20 -0.83
N ASN A 17 -7.01 1.65 -0.10
CA ASN A 17 -8.33 2.27 0.03
C ASN A 17 -8.24 3.60 0.75
N LEU A 18 -7.45 3.68 1.83
CA LEU A 18 -7.21 4.92 2.58
C LEU A 18 -6.57 5.99 1.69
N VAL A 19 -5.50 5.66 0.96
CA VAL A 19 -4.86 6.59 0.03
C VAL A 19 -5.85 7.02 -1.06
N GLN A 20 -6.63 6.09 -1.62
CA GLN A 20 -7.60 6.40 -2.66
C GLN A 20 -8.67 7.38 -2.18
N SER A 21 -9.25 7.16 -1.00
CA SER A 21 -10.32 8.02 -0.47
C SER A 21 -9.79 9.41 -0.13
N THR A 22 -8.70 9.49 0.64
CA THR A 22 -8.16 10.76 1.12
C THR A 22 -7.62 11.62 -0.02
N MET A 23 -6.93 11.03 -0.99
CA MET A 23 -6.39 11.80 -2.12
C MET A 23 -7.50 12.34 -3.05
N VAL A 24 -8.63 11.63 -3.17
CA VAL A 24 -9.80 12.13 -3.91
C VAL A 24 -10.48 13.26 -3.15
N GLU A 25 -10.61 13.15 -1.83
CA GLU A 25 -11.20 14.18 -0.99
C GLU A 25 -10.39 15.49 -1.03
N GLU A 26 -9.07 15.41 -0.86
CA GLU A 26 -8.20 16.59 -0.76
C GLU A 26 -7.85 17.22 -2.12
N TYR A 27 -7.63 16.40 -3.15
CA TYR A 27 -7.08 16.86 -4.43
C TYR A 27 -8.00 16.59 -5.64
N GLY A 28 -9.16 15.98 -5.44
CA GLY A 28 -10.14 15.65 -6.47
C GLY A 28 -9.72 14.50 -7.40
N ASP A 29 -10.62 14.10 -8.30
CA ASP A 29 -10.45 12.90 -9.16
C ASP A 29 -9.18 12.88 -10.03
N LYS A 30 -8.58 14.05 -10.29
CA LYS A 30 -7.36 14.18 -11.11
C LYS A 30 -6.07 14.07 -10.32
N TRP A 31 -6.13 13.80 -9.00
CA TRP A 31 -4.97 13.70 -8.12
C TRP A 31 -3.91 12.74 -8.64
N TRP A 32 -4.30 11.61 -9.24
CA TRP A 32 -3.35 10.65 -9.78
C TRP A 32 -2.40 11.31 -10.79
N LYS A 33 -2.92 12.15 -11.68
CA LYS A 33 -2.12 12.83 -12.71
C LYS A 33 -1.35 14.03 -12.17
N SER A 34 -1.91 14.76 -11.21
CA SER A 34 -1.36 16.03 -10.72
C SER A 34 -0.39 15.87 -9.54
N LYS A 35 -0.58 14.87 -8.68
CA LYS A 35 0.14 14.69 -7.41
C LYS A 35 1.11 13.52 -7.43
N VAL A 36 0.84 12.46 -8.19
CA VAL A 36 1.75 11.31 -8.28
C VAL A 36 2.89 11.57 -9.28
N SER A 37 4.10 11.24 -8.87
CA SER A 37 5.30 11.41 -9.70
C SER A 37 5.19 10.68 -11.05
N GLN A 38 5.75 11.28 -12.10
CA GLN A 38 5.75 10.69 -13.44
C GLN A 38 6.36 9.29 -13.46
N ARG A 39 7.45 9.08 -12.70
CA ARG A 39 8.13 7.79 -12.58
C ARG A 39 7.21 6.66 -12.08
N ILE A 40 6.35 6.92 -11.09
CA ILE A 40 5.40 5.92 -10.59
C ILE A 40 4.31 5.68 -11.63
N ARG A 41 3.79 6.75 -12.24
CA ARG A 41 2.78 6.66 -13.30
C ARG A 41 3.25 5.82 -14.49
N ASP A 42 4.45 6.05 -15.00
CA ASP A 42 5.01 5.32 -16.14
C ASP A 42 5.12 3.81 -15.86
N LYS A 43 5.51 3.44 -14.63
CA LYS A 43 5.59 2.03 -14.23
C LYS A 43 4.21 1.39 -14.14
N VAL A 44 3.24 2.09 -13.55
CA VAL A 44 1.86 1.62 -13.45
C VAL A 44 1.26 1.44 -14.84
N ASP A 45 1.40 2.45 -15.71
CA ASP A 45 0.90 2.40 -17.09
C ASP A 45 1.53 1.22 -17.86
N LYS A 46 2.83 0.95 -17.66
CA LYS A 46 3.49 -0.22 -18.22
C LYS A 46 2.87 -1.53 -17.70
N ARG A 47 2.64 -1.67 -16.39
CA ARG A 47 2.03 -2.89 -15.81
C ARG A 47 0.60 -3.10 -16.32
N MET A 48 -0.20 -2.03 -16.42
CA MET A 48 -1.55 -2.07 -16.98
C MET A 48 -1.54 -2.49 -18.45
N ALA A 49 -0.63 -1.92 -19.26
CA ALA A 49 -0.50 -2.24 -20.68
C ALA A 49 -0.04 -3.69 -20.92
N GLU A 50 0.87 -4.22 -20.08
CA GLU A 50 1.27 -5.63 -20.15
C GLU A 50 0.11 -6.56 -19.78
N GLU A 51 -0.63 -6.30 -18.70
CA GLU A 51 -1.77 -7.14 -18.30
C GLU A 51 -2.92 -7.11 -19.31
N ALA A 52 -3.19 -5.96 -19.94
CA ALA A 52 -4.23 -5.82 -20.95
C ALA A 52 -4.02 -6.72 -22.19
N LYS A 53 -2.78 -7.19 -22.44
CA LYS A 53 -2.48 -8.15 -23.51
C LYS A 53 -3.00 -9.55 -23.21
N HIS A 54 -3.28 -9.88 -21.94
CA HIS A 54 -3.60 -11.23 -21.50
C HIS A 54 -5.11 -11.42 -21.24
N ARG A 55 -5.89 -11.54 -22.32
CA ARG A 55 -7.37 -11.65 -22.27
C ARG A 55 -7.92 -12.89 -21.55
N TRP A 56 -7.10 -13.91 -21.30
CA TRP A 56 -7.50 -15.12 -20.59
C TRP A 56 -7.48 -14.97 -19.07
N HIS A 57 -6.93 -13.87 -18.56
CA HIS A 57 -6.73 -13.62 -17.13
C HIS A 57 -7.42 -12.32 -16.70
N LYS A 58 -7.93 -12.28 -15.46
CA LYS A 58 -8.49 -11.07 -14.87
C LYS A 58 -7.36 -10.08 -14.57
N THR A 59 -7.61 -8.79 -14.76
CA THR A 59 -6.70 -7.72 -14.33
C THR A 59 -6.72 -7.55 -12.81
N ARG A 60 -5.69 -6.90 -12.25
CA ARG A 60 -5.58 -6.65 -10.78
C ARG A 60 -6.73 -5.83 -10.21
N GLY A 61 -7.22 -4.87 -10.98
CA GLY A 61 -8.27 -3.96 -10.56
C GLY A 61 -8.49 -2.83 -11.57
N ASP A 62 -9.34 -1.89 -11.16
CA ASP A 62 -9.81 -0.79 -12.01
C ASP A 62 -9.11 0.54 -11.68
N SER A 63 -8.51 0.67 -10.49
CA SER A 63 -7.76 1.87 -10.11
C SER A 63 -6.27 1.73 -10.46
N PRO A 64 -5.59 2.82 -10.88
CA PRO A 64 -4.13 2.83 -11.01
C PRO A 64 -3.41 2.40 -9.72
N LEU A 65 -4.01 2.66 -8.55
CA LEU A 65 -3.47 2.18 -7.29
C LEU A 65 -3.39 0.65 -7.23
N ASP A 66 -4.29 -0.12 -7.85
CA ASP A 66 -4.21 -1.59 -7.80
C ASP A 66 -2.96 -2.17 -8.52
N TYR A 67 -2.24 -1.32 -9.28
CA TYR A 67 -1.04 -1.68 -10.03
C TYR A 67 0.26 -1.15 -9.42
N THR A 68 0.22 -0.40 -8.30
CA THR A 68 1.46 -0.01 -7.61
C THR A 68 1.99 -1.16 -6.77
N ASP A 69 3.30 -1.22 -6.51
CA ASP A 69 3.84 -2.08 -5.46
C ASP A 69 3.78 -1.41 -4.08
N MET A 70 4.19 -2.14 -3.04
CA MET A 70 4.16 -1.64 -1.65
C MET A 70 5.07 -0.42 -1.47
N THR A 71 6.24 -0.41 -2.11
CA THR A 71 7.19 0.70 -2.03
C THR A 71 6.62 1.96 -2.67
N GLU A 72 6.00 1.83 -3.84
CA GLU A 72 5.34 2.91 -4.56
C GLU A 72 4.12 3.43 -3.80
N LEU A 73 3.33 2.53 -3.21
CA LEU A 73 2.18 2.89 -2.37
C LEU A 73 2.64 3.67 -1.13
N ALA A 74 3.66 3.17 -0.43
CA ALA A 74 4.25 3.86 0.72
C ALA A 74 4.82 5.22 0.32
N SER A 75 5.47 5.33 -0.84
CA SER A 75 5.95 6.61 -1.35
C SER A 75 4.82 7.60 -1.64
N ILE A 76 3.71 7.16 -2.24
CA ILE A 76 2.54 8.02 -2.46
C ILE A 76 1.98 8.49 -1.13
N PHE A 77 1.81 7.58 -0.17
CA PHE A 77 1.28 7.88 1.16
C PHE A 77 2.15 8.91 1.91
N LEU A 78 3.46 8.67 1.99
CA LEU A 78 4.38 9.48 2.78
C LEU A 78 4.66 10.86 2.16
N ASN A 79 4.63 10.97 0.83
CA ASN A 79 4.89 12.25 0.13
C ASN A 79 3.72 13.24 0.21
N HIS A 80 2.55 12.80 0.68
CA HIS A 80 1.34 13.61 0.79
C HIS A 80 0.81 13.59 2.22
N SER A 81 1.71 13.58 3.22
CA SER A 81 1.33 13.52 4.63
C SER A 81 0.33 14.61 5.02
N ASP A 82 0.46 15.80 4.41
CA ASP A 82 -0.44 16.94 4.58
C ASP A 82 -1.90 16.62 4.25
N ALA A 83 -2.14 15.76 3.24
CA ALA A 83 -3.49 15.32 2.87
C ALA A 83 -4.15 14.47 3.96
N PHE A 84 -3.37 13.86 4.85
CA PHE A 84 -3.86 12.92 5.85
C PHE A 84 -3.95 13.54 7.25
N ASP A 85 -3.60 14.81 7.45
CA ASP A 85 -3.58 15.46 8.76
C ASP A 85 -4.95 15.42 9.47
N HIS A 86 -6.05 15.38 8.70
CA HIS A 86 -7.41 15.26 9.24
C HIS A 86 -7.83 13.82 9.60
N VAL A 87 -7.11 12.80 9.10
CA VAL A 87 -7.39 11.37 9.31
C VAL A 87 -6.42 10.74 10.30
N ILE A 88 -5.16 11.17 10.28
CA ILE A 88 -4.04 10.53 10.95
C ILE A 88 -3.38 11.54 11.88
N THR A 89 -3.46 11.28 13.19
CA THR A 89 -2.83 12.12 14.22
C THR A 89 -1.41 11.69 14.61
N ALA A 90 -0.91 10.60 14.03
CA ALA A 90 0.43 10.09 14.31
C ALA A 90 1.52 10.81 13.55
N ASP A 91 2.73 10.66 14.09
CA ASP A 91 3.96 10.93 13.39
C ASP A 91 4.11 10.04 12.14
N PHE A 92 4.24 10.68 10.97
CA PHE A 92 4.45 10.03 9.69
C PHE A 92 5.79 9.28 9.60
N GLU A 93 6.81 9.69 10.35
CA GLU A 93 8.07 8.94 10.40
C GLU A 93 7.86 7.61 11.14
N TRP A 94 7.02 7.56 12.17
CA TRP A 94 6.63 6.31 12.84
C TRP A 94 5.84 5.39 11.90
N LEU A 95 4.88 5.93 11.14
CA LEU A 95 4.13 5.15 10.15
C LEU A 95 5.03 4.58 9.04
N LYS A 96 6.02 5.36 8.60
CA LYS A 96 7.04 4.90 7.65
C LYS A 96 7.84 3.72 8.19
N GLN A 97 8.20 3.72 9.47
CA GLN A 97 8.88 2.58 10.09
C GLN A 97 8.00 1.32 10.08
N ILE A 98 6.70 1.45 10.38
CA ILE A 98 5.75 0.34 10.30
C ILE A 98 5.69 -0.23 8.88
N LEU A 99 5.52 0.63 7.88
CA LEU A 99 5.45 0.22 6.47
C LEU A 99 6.73 -0.51 6.05
N HIS A 100 7.90 -0.04 6.50
CA HIS A 100 9.18 -0.67 6.22
C HIS A 100 9.29 -2.09 6.83
N VAL A 101 8.88 -2.25 8.09
CA VAL A 101 8.90 -3.55 8.78
C VAL A 101 7.98 -4.55 8.09
N ILE A 102 6.77 -4.13 7.72
CA ILE A 102 5.80 -4.97 7.01
C ILE A 102 6.34 -5.33 5.61
N GLU A 103 6.94 -4.38 4.88
CA GLU A 103 7.50 -4.60 3.55
C GLU A 103 8.58 -5.70 3.55
N LYS A 104 9.49 -5.71 4.55
CA LYS A 104 10.52 -6.75 4.68
C LYS A 104 9.92 -8.14 4.77
N SER A 105 8.91 -8.30 5.64
CA SER A 105 8.26 -9.59 5.85
C SER A 105 7.38 -10.00 4.65
N ARG A 106 6.71 -9.03 4.03
CA ARG A 106 5.92 -9.20 2.81
C ARG A 106 6.76 -9.76 1.67
N ASN A 107 7.99 -9.27 1.49
CA ASN A 107 8.87 -9.75 0.43
C ASN A 107 9.21 -11.24 0.59
N VAL A 108 9.51 -11.69 1.80
CA VAL A 108 9.78 -13.12 2.06
C VAL A 108 8.56 -13.97 1.71
N ILE A 109 7.40 -13.64 2.26
CA ILE A 109 6.16 -14.42 2.09
C ILE A 109 5.68 -14.46 0.64
N MET A 110 5.82 -13.35 -0.09
CA MET A 110 5.38 -13.25 -1.49
C MET A 110 6.31 -13.97 -2.47
N HIS A 111 7.52 -14.31 -2.03
CA HIS A 111 8.48 -15.15 -2.77
C HIS A 111 8.54 -16.58 -2.23
N SER A 112 7.44 -17.05 -1.63
CA SER A 112 7.29 -18.41 -1.09
C SER A 112 8.29 -18.76 0.03
N GLY A 113 8.86 -17.76 0.69
CA GLY A 113 9.68 -17.95 1.87
C GLY A 113 8.86 -18.15 3.14
N GLU A 114 9.54 -18.58 4.19
CA GLU A 114 8.99 -18.74 5.54
C GLU A 114 9.49 -17.62 6.45
N LEU A 115 8.67 -17.23 7.42
CA LEU A 115 9.03 -16.25 8.44
C LEU A 115 9.17 -16.96 9.77
N ASP A 116 10.14 -16.52 10.56
CA ASP A 116 10.28 -16.96 11.94
C ASP A 116 9.12 -16.42 12.80
N LEU A 117 8.87 -17.06 13.93
CA LEU A 117 7.78 -16.68 14.84
C LEU A 117 7.87 -15.21 15.26
N GLU A 118 9.09 -14.72 15.53
CA GLU A 118 9.34 -13.33 15.92
C GLU A 118 8.92 -12.33 14.83
N ASP A 119 9.12 -12.67 13.56
CA ASP A 119 8.69 -11.82 12.44
C ASP A 119 7.17 -11.81 12.32
N VAL A 120 6.53 -12.96 12.50
CA VAL A 120 5.06 -13.08 12.50
C VAL A 120 4.44 -12.24 13.62
N GLU A 121 5.00 -12.31 14.83
CA GLU A 121 4.55 -11.49 15.96
C GLU A 121 4.75 -10.01 15.69
N ARG A 122 5.91 -9.63 15.12
CA ARG A 122 6.21 -8.24 14.74
C ARG A 122 5.20 -7.70 13.74
N ILE A 123 4.84 -8.47 12.71
CA ILE A 123 3.82 -8.08 11.73
C ILE A 123 2.47 -7.86 12.42
N GLY A 124 2.06 -8.77 13.30
CA GLY A 124 0.80 -8.66 14.02
C GLY A 124 0.70 -7.39 14.88
N ILE A 125 1.77 -7.07 15.62
CA ILE A 125 1.86 -5.84 16.42
C ILE A 125 1.80 -4.61 15.52
N ASN A 126 2.59 -4.56 14.46
CA ASN A 126 2.67 -3.42 13.55
C ASN A 126 1.34 -3.14 12.83
N ILE A 127 0.66 -4.16 12.32
CA ILE A 127 -0.66 -4.01 11.67
C ILE A 127 -1.70 -3.50 12.67
N ARG A 128 -1.72 -4.06 13.89
CA ARG A 128 -2.65 -3.65 14.94
C ARG A 128 -2.44 -2.19 15.35
N ASP A 129 -1.19 -1.81 15.58
CA ASP A 129 -0.84 -0.47 16.04
C ASP A 129 -1.10 0.56 14.93
N TRP A 130 -0.87 0.19 13.66
CA TRP A 130 -1.27 1.01 12.51
C TRP A 130 -2.78 1.22 12.43
N GLY A 131 -3.57 0.14 12.57
CA GLY A 131 -5.04 0.21 12.52
C GLY A 131 -5.61 1.19 13.55
N ARG A 132 -5.14 1.10 14.80
CA ARG A 132 -5.54 2.03 15.88
C ARG A 132 -5.26 3.49 15.55
N GLN A 133 -4.22 3.75 14.76
CA GLN A 133 -3.76 5.10 14.48
C GLN A 133 -4.50 5.76 13.31
N VAL A 134 -4.98 4.97 12.36
CA VAL A 134 -5.72 5.47 11.19
C VAL A 134 -7.24 5.35 11.35
N GLY A 135 -7.71 4.97 12.54
CA GLY A 135 -9.14 4.91 12.88
C GLY A 135 -9.87 3.66 12.39
N LEU A 136 -9.17 2.52 12.26
CA LEU A 136 -9.73 1.21 11.89
C LEU A 136 -9.99 0.30 13.10
#